data_AF-A0A925X3F4-F1
#
_entry.id   AF-A0A925X3F4-F1
#
_cell.length_a   1.000
_cell.length_b   1.000
_cell.length_c   1.000
_cell.angle_alpha   90.00
_cell.angle_beta   90.00
_cell.angle_gamma   90.00
#
_symmetry.space_group_name_H-M   'P 1'
#
loop_
_entity.id
_entity.type
_entity.pdbx_description
1 polymer ?
#
loop_
_entity_poly.entity_id
_entity_poly.type
_entity_poly.pdbx_seq_one_letter_code
_entity_poly.pdbx_strand_id
1 'polypeptide(L)'
;MNASVSEQDLELLETYLDNELLGDEMNQVRARLKNEPALAIALEQLTRDRQLRHQVFFAMDREGAATARATSDSIGRSLNQAAVREVAWGNRRQILRHACAAAACIVVGLLVGWFGRERAENRFANQTNRNTASQVGDATAVPDANEVAEGGFTVGITDDRGRVLAQQRFATLNEARQFSSDLLRWQTRQREMRSGDVRLVRDGF
;
A
#
# COMPACT_ATOMS: atom_id res chain seq x y z
N MET A 1 -4.35 43.58 -29.04
CA MET A 1 -5.23 43.65 -27.85
C MET A 1 -4.92 42.42 -27.03
N ASN A 2 -4.26 42.56 -25.90
CA ASN A 2 -3.99 41.42 -25.02
C ASN A 2 -5.30 41.06 -24.34
N ALA A 3 -5.80 39.84 -24.58
CA ALA A 3 -6.93 39.32 -23.82
C ALA A 3 -6.49 39.26 -22.35
N SER A 4 -7.06 40.13 -21.52
CA SER A 4 -6.88 40.06 -20.08
C SER A 4 -7.54 38.79 -19.57
N VAL A 5 -6.78 37.97 -18.83
CA VAL A 5 -7.32 36.80 -18.13
C VAL A 5 -8.33 37.29 -17.10
N SER A 6 -9.52 36.69 -17.07
CA SER A 6 -10.57 37.09 -16.13
C SER A 6 -10.28 36.54 -14.73
N GLU A 7 -10.81 37.19 -13.69
CA GLU A 7 -10.70 36.69 -12.31
C GLU A 7 -11.26 35.27 -12.16
N GLN A 8 -12.36 34.98 -12.86
CA GLN A 8 -12.97 33.66 -12.88
C GLN A 8 -12.05 32.59 -13.51
N ASP A 9 -11.27 32.96 -14.53
CA ASP A 9 -10.28 32.06 -15.11
C ASP A 9 -9.13 31.79 -14.11
N LEU A 10 -8.74 32.78 -13.30
CA LEU A 10 -7.72 32.60 -12.26
C LEU A 10 -8.21 31.65 -11.17
N GLU A 11 -9.43 31.83 -10.65
CA GLU A 11 -10.05 30.91 -9.69
C GLU A 11 -10.09 29.48 -10.23
N LEU A 12 -10.52 29.30 -11.49
CA LEU A 12 -10.56 27.99 -12.15
C LEU A 12 -9.18 27.33 -12.27
N LEU A 13 -8.13 28.11 -12.55
CA LEU A 13 -6.76 27.62 -12.60
C LEU A 13 -6.22 27.25 -11.21
N GLU A 14 -6.61 27.97 -10.16
CA GLU A 14 -6.26 27.64 -8.78
C GLU A 14 -6.85 26.29 -8.37
N THR A 15 -8.16 26.09 -8.60
CA THR A 15 -8.86 24.81 -8.38
C THR A 15 -8.26 23.68 -9.22
N TYR A 16 -7.82 23.97 -10.45
CA TYR A 16 -7.10 23.01 -11.29
C TYR A 16 -5.76 22.61 -10.68
N LEU A 17 -4.96 23.56 -10.16
CA LEU A 17 -3.68 23.28 -9.50
C LEU A 17 -3.83 22.49 -8.19
N ASP A 18 -4.95 22.66 -7.49
CA ASP A 18 -5.27 21.90 -6.27
C ASP A 18 -5.83 20.49 -6.57
N ASN A 19 -5.97 20.14 -7.86
CA ASN A 19 -6.56 18.88 -8.34
C ASN A 19 -8.00 18.64 -7.84
N GLU A 20 -8.74 19.71 -7.55
CA GLU A 20 -10.13 19.62 -7.09
C GLU A 20 -11.12 19.45 -8.25
N LEU A 21 -10.71 19.81 -9.48
CA LEU A 21 -11.51 19.57 -10.68
C LEU A 21 -11.55 18.08 -11.03
N LEU A 22 -12.73 17.57 -11.37
CA LEU A 22 -12.94 16.15 -11.70
C LEU A 22 -13.53 16.00 -13.11
N GLY A 23 -13.15 14.89 -13.77
CA GLY A 23 -13.79 14.46 -15.03
C GLY A 23 -13.70 15.47 -16.17
N ASP A 24 -14.86 15.94 -16.63
CA ASP A 24 -14.99 16.73 -17.84
C ASP A 24 -14.46 18.16 -17.69
N GLU A 25 -14.54 18.76 -16.49
CA GLU A 25 -14.04 20.10 -16.22
C GLU A 25 -12.50 20.17 -16.37
N MET A 26 -11.80 19.15 -15.86
CA MET A 26 -10.35 19.04 -16.04
C MET A 26 -9.97 18.95 -17.52
N ASN A 27 -10.75 18.20 -18.32
CA ASN A 27 -10.51 18.08 -19.75
C ASN A 27 -10.80 19.39 -20.49
N GLN A 28 -11.82 20.13 -20.06
CA GLN A 28 -12.17 21.44 -20.60
C GLN A 28 -11.05 22.47 -20.34
N VAL A 29 -10.55 22.56 -19.10
CA VAL A 29 -9.42 23.43 -18.76
C VAL A 29 -8.17 23.06 -19.57
N ARG A 30 -7.87 21.76 -19.70
CA ARG A 30 -6.74 21.29 -20.52
C ARG A 30 -6.91 21.64 -22.00
N ALA A 31 -8.13 21.59 -22.54
CA ALA A 31 -8.40 22.00 -23.91
C ALA A 31 -8.23 23.52 -24.08
N ARG A 32 -8.73 24.33 -23.14
CA ARG A 32 -8.57 25.79 -23.13
C ARG A 32 -7.10 26.19 -23.05
N LEU A 33 -6.32 25.60 -22.16
CA LEU A 33 -4.88 25.86 -22.02
C LEU A 33 -4.08 25.64 -23.32
N LYS A 34 -4.52 24.73 -24.19
CA LYS A 34 -3.88 24.50 -25.50
C LYS A 34 -4.19 25.60 -26.52
N ASN A 35 -5.38 26.20 -26.43
CA ASN A 35 -5.88 27.15 -27.41
C ASN A 35 -5.67 28.61 -26.96
N GLU A 36 -5.56 28.85 -25.65
CA GLU A 36 -5.46 30.18 -25.03
C GLU A 36 -4.07 30.37 -24.38
N PRO A 37 -3.07 30.90 -25.11
CA PRO A 37 -1.71 31.06 -24.57
C PRO A 37 -1.62 32.03 -23.38
N ALA A 38 -2.52 33.02 -23.31
CA ALA A 38 -2.60 33.93 -22.17
C ALA A 38 -2.94 33.18 -20.86
N LEU A 39 -3.81 32.17 -20.92
CA LEU A 39 -4.20 31.35 -19.77
C LEU A 39 -3.04 30.46 -19.31
N ALA A 40 -2.25 29.93 -20.25
CA ALA A 40 -1.06 29.14 -19.93
C ALA A 40 0.02 29.96 -19.21
N ILE A 41 0.23 31.21 -19.64
CA ILE A 41 1.16 32.14 -18.97
C ILE A 41 0.68 32.45 -17.54
N ALA A 42 -0.62 32.65 -17.34
CA ALA A 42 -1.19 32.86 -16.00
C ALA A 42 -1.01 31.64 -15.09
N LEU A 43 -1.22 30.42 -15.61
CA LEU A 43 -0.97 29.18 -14.87
C LEU A 43 0.50 29.03 -14.45
N GLU A 44 1.44 29.37 -15.34
CA GLU A 44 2.87 29.36 -15.02
C GLU A 44 3.21 30.39 -13.94
N GLN A 45 2.61 31.58 -13.99
CA GLN A 45 2.78 32.60 -12.95
C GLN A 45 2.25 32.14 -11.59
N LEU A 46 1.03 31.58 -11.53
CA LEU A 46 0.47 31.02 -10.29
C LEU A 46 1.34 29.90 -9.73
N THR A 47 1.90 29.05 -10.59
CA THR A 47 2.81 27.98 -10.18
C THR A 47 4.09 28.54 -9.56
N ARG A 48 4.69 29.57 -10.18
CA ARG A 48 5.88 30.26 -9.63
C ARG A 48 5.59 30.92 -8.30
N ASP A 49 4.45 31.59 -8.16
CA ASP A 49 4.05 32.25 -6.91
C ASP A 49 3.85 31.23 -5.78
N ARG A 50 3.22 30.08 -6.06
CA ARG A 50 3.09 28.98 -5.10
C ARG A 50 4.45 28.41 -4.70
N GLN A 51 5.37 28.20 -5.66
CA GLN A 51 6.72 27.73 -5.37
C GLN A 51 7.49 28.72 -4.48
N LEU A 52 7.37 30.02 -4.73
CA LEU A 52 8.01 31.05 -3.91
C LEU A 52 7.45 31.04 -2.49
N ARG A 53 6.13 31.01 -2.32
CA ARG A 53 5.51 30.89 -0.99
C ARG A 53 6.01 29.65 -0.27
N HIS A 54 6.07 28.50 -0.95
CA HIS A 54 6.58 27.26 -0.37
C HIS A 54 8.05 27.38 0.07
N GLN A 55 8.90 28.03 -0.72
CA GLN A 55 10.31 28.27 -0.34
C GLN A 55 10.42 29.20 0.86
N VAL A 56 9.61 30.26 0.92
CA VAL A 56 9.57 31.20 2.05
C VAL A 56 9.09 30.49 3.32
N PHE A 57 7.99 29.74 3.25
CA PHE A 57 7.52 28.90 4.36
C PHE A 57 8.59 27.92 4.82
N PHE A 58 9.25 27.22 3.89
CA PHE A 58 10.31 26.29 4.22
C PHE A 58 11.53 26.96 4.87
N ALA A 59 11.89 28.18 4.44
CA ALA A 59 12.98 28.94 5.03
C ALA A 59 12.65 29.40 6.47
N MET A 60 11.42 29.89 6.70
CA MET A 60 10.96 30.28 8.04
C MET A 60 10.87 29.07 8.99
N ASP A 61 10.38 27.94 8.49
CA ASP A 61 10.34 26.69 9.25
C ASP A 61 11.76 26.23 9.61
N ARG A 62 12.77 26.47 8.78
CA ARG A 62 14.16 26.05 9.05
C ARG A 62 14.80 26.82 10.19
N GLU A 63 14.48 28.10 10.37
CA GLU A 63 14.92 28.92 11.50
C GLU A 63 14.19 28.54 12.80
N GLY A 64 12.89 28.23 12.72
CA GLY A 64 12.13 27.62 13.82
C GLY A 64 12.51 26.15 14.09
N ALA A 65 13.09 25.45 13.12
CA ALA A 65 13.43 24.04 13.22
C ALA A 65 14.64 23.77 14.11
N ALA A 66 15.47 24.75 14.45
CA ALA A 66 16.52 24.53 15.44
C ALA A 66 15.94 24.13 16.81
N THR A 67 14.76 24.63 17.17
CA THR A 67 14.02 24.27 18.38
C THR A 67 12.97 23.17 18.14
N ALA A 68 12.39 23.07 16.93
CA ALA A 68 11.37 22.05 16.60
C ALA A 68 11.91 20.68 16.10
N ARG A 69 13.19 20.57 15.70
CA ARG A 69 13.83 19.32 15.21
C ARG A 69 13.81 18.18 16.22
N ALA A 70 13.78 18.46 17.52
CA ALA A 70 13.66 17.42 18.54
C ALA A 70 12.29 16.72 18.53
N THR A 71 11.24 17.39 18.03
CA THR A 71 9.86 16.89 18.04
C THR A 71 9.36 16.45 16.66
N SER A 72 9.77 17.11 15.57
CA SER A 72 9.21 16.89 14.23
C SER A 72 9.79 15.68 13.47
N ASP A 73 10.98 15.20 13.84
CA ASP A 73 11.61 14.03 13.22
C ASP A 73 10.81 12.73 13.38
N SER A 74 9.91 12.67 14.37
CA SER A 74 9.00 11.54 14.58
C SER A 74 7.73 11.63 13.72
N ILE A 75 7.22 12.84 13.50
CA ILE A 75 5.95 13.09 12.81
C ILE A 75 6.14 13.08 11.29
N GLY A 76 7.23 13.66 10.78
CA GLY A 76 7.54 13.67 9.34
C GLY A 76 7.67 12.26 8.73
N ARG A 77 8.16 11.28 9.49
CA ARG A 77 8.24 9.88 9.04
C ARG A 77 6.87 9.20 8.98
N SER A 78 5.95 9.54 9.88
CA SER A 78 4.58 8.98 9.88
C SER A 78 3.73 9.53 8.73
N LEU A 79 3.86 10.81 8.39
CA LEU A 79 3.08 11.44 7.32
C LEU A 79 3.55 11.02 5.93
N ASN A 80 4.86 10.92 5.72
CA ASN A 80 5.40 10.39 4.46
C ASN A 80 5.00 8.93 4.23
N GLN A 81 4.85 8.11 5.29
CA GLN A 81 4.33 6.74 5.15
C GLN A 81 2.83 6.70 4.79
N ALA A 82 2.04 7.68 5.24
CA ALA A 82 0.62 7.78 4.88
C ALA A 82 0.42 8.26 3.43
N ALA A 83 1.17 9.30 3.00
CA ALA A 83 1.06 9.85 1.65
C ALA A 83 1.53 8.86 0.56
N VAL A 84 2.61 8.11 0.81
CA VAL A 84 3.09 7.07 -0.13
C VAL A 84 2.05 5.94 -0.29
N ARG A 85 1.24 5.68 0.74
CA ARG A 85 0.25 4.61 0.71
C ARG A 85 -0.93 4.92 -0.21
N GLU A 86 -1.38 6.17 -0.30
CA GLU A 86 -2.48 6.57 -1.19
C GLU A 86 -2.05 6.60 -2.66
N VAL A 87 -0.87 7.14 -2.97
CA VAL A 87 -0.32 7.13 -4.33
C VAL A 87 -0.04 5.70 -4.80
N ALA A 88 0.46 4.84 -3.91
CA ALA A 88 0.66 3.42 -4.21
C ALA A 88 -0.67 2.69 -4.45
N TRP A 89 -1.75 3.04 -3.75
CA TRP A 89 -3.07 2.44 -3.95
C TRP A 89 -3.72 2.80 -5.28
N GLY A 90 -3.52 4.03 -5.77
CA GLY A 90 -3.98 4.43 -7.11
C GLY A 90 -3.38 3.55 -8.21
N ASN A 91 -2.06 3.35 -8.19
CA ASN A 91 -1.36 2.57 -9.22
C ASN A 91 -1.64 1.06 -9.11
N ARG A 92 -1.82 0.54 -7.89
CA ARG A 92 -2.11 -0.88 -7.64
C ARG A 92 -3.48 -1.31 -8.17
N ARG A 93 -4.48 -0.41 -8.16
CA ARG A 93 -5.84 -0.71 -8.62
C ARG A 93 -5.89 -0.93 -10.13
N GLN A 94 -5.02 -0.26 -10.89
CA GLN A 94 -4.92 -0.44 -12.34
C GLN A 94 -4.21 -1.76 -12.70
N ILE A 95 -3.16 -2.13 -11.96
CA ILE A 95 -2.48 -3.43 -12.12
C ILE A 95 -3.41 -4.60 -11.79
N LEU A 96 -4.24 -4.47 -10.75
CA LEU A 96 -5.23 -5.49 -10.37
C LEU A 96 -6.25 -5.79 -11.48
N ARG A 97 -6.66 -4.78 -12.25
CA ARG A 97 -7.59 -4.99 -13.39
C ARG A 97 -6.96 -5.85 -14.49
N HIS A 98 -5.68 -5.64 -14.80
CA HIS A 98 -4.99 -6.45 -15.81
C HIS A 98 -4.68 -7.86 -15.33
N ALA A 99 -4.36 -8.03 -14.04
CA ALA A 99 -4.12 -9.36 -13.45
C ALA A 99 -5.39 -10.24 -13.46
N CYS A 100 -6.57 -9.68 -13.19
CA CYS A 100 -7.83 -10.42 -13.26
C CYS A 100 -8.14 -10.94 -14.68
N ALA A 101 -7.85 -10.15 -15.71
CA ALA A 101 -8.04 -10.57 -17.10
C ALA A 101 -7.14 -11.76 -17.46
N ALA A 102 -5.86 -11.71 -17.07
CA ALA A 102 -4.93 -12.82 -17.28
C ALA A 102 -5.35 -14.09 -16.52
N ALA A 103 -5.77 -13.94 -15.25
CA ALA A 103 -6.25 -15.06 -14.44
C ALA A 103 -7.50 -15.71 -15.05
N ALA A 104 -8.45 -14.92 -15.56
CA ALA A 104 -9.64 -15.44 -16.24
C ALA A 104 -9.27 -16.25 -17.49
N CYS A 105 -8.31 -15.78 -18.31
CA CYS A 105 -7.82 -16.54 -19.46
C CYS A 105 -7.19 -17.88 -19.07
N ILE A 106 -6.43 -17.92 -17.96
CA ILE A 106 -5.83 -19.16 -17.45
C ILE A 106 -6.92 -20.14 -17.00
N VAL A 107 -7.92 -19.67 -16.25
CA VAL A 107 -9.04 -20.50 -15.78
C VAL A 107 -9.85 -21.05 -16.96
N VAL A 108 -10.15 -20.22 -17.97
CA VAL A 108 -10.85 -20.65 -19.18
C VAL A 108 -10.02 -21.67 -19.97
N GLY A 109 -8.73 -21.44 -20.16
CA GLY A 109 -7.84 -22.39 -20.84
C GLY A 109 -7.73 -23.73 -20.11
N LEU A 110 -7.66 -23.70 -18.77
CA LEU A 110 -7.63 -24.90 -17.93
C LEU A 110 -8.94 -25.70 -18.05
N LEU A 111 -10.09 -25.02 -18.02
CA LEU A 111 -11.40 -25.66 -18.16
C LEU A 111 -11.57 -26.29 -19.55
N VAL A 112 -11.20 -25.56 -20.62
CA VAL A 112 -11.26 -26.09 -21.99
C VAL A 112 -10.32 -27.28 -22.17
N GLY A 113 -9.11 -27.24 -21.59
CA GLY A 113 -8.17 -28.36 -21.60
C GLY A 113 -8.66 -29.58 -20.81
N TRP A 114 -9.35 -29.36 -19.69
CA TRP A 114 -9.94 -30.43 -18.87
C TRP A 114 -11.08 -31.14 -19.62
N PHE A 115 -12.02 -30.39 -20.20
CA PHE A 115 -13.12 -30.98 -20.98
C PHE A 115 -12.67 -31.58 -22.33
N GLY A 116 -11.53 -31.13 -22.88
CA GLY A 116 -10.95 -31.70 -24.09
C GLY A 116 -10.29 -33.07 -23.91
N ARG A 117 -9.89 -33.44 -22.68
CA ARG A 117 -9.18 -34.71 -22.40
C ARG A 117 -10.05 -35.95 -22.64
N GLU A 118 -11.36 -35.88 -22.37
CA GLU A 118 -12.26 -37.02 -22.56
C GLU A 118 -12.44 -37.43 -24.03
N ARG A 119 -12.17 -36.52 -24.99
CA ARG A 119 -12.20 -36.85 -26.42
C ARG A 119 -10.86 -37.36 -26.97
N ALA A 120 -9.75 -37.11 -26.28
CA ALA A 120 -8.43 -37.61 -26.70
C ALA A 120 -8.25 -39.10 -26.35
N GLU A 121 -8.84 -39.58 -25.25
CA GLU A 121 -8.70 -40.97 -24.81
C GLU A 121 -9.38 -41.98 -25.77
N ASN A 122 -10.48 -41.59 -26.42
CA ASN A 122 -11.14 -42.42 -27.44
C ASN A 122 -10.37 -42.52 -28.79
N ARG A 123 -9.26 -41.80 -28.98
CA ARG A 123 -8.39 -41.97 -30.16
C ARG A 123 -7.17 -42.88 -29.91
N PHE A 124 -6.87 -43.22 -28.65
CA PHE A 124 -5.73 -44.09 -28.31
C PHE A 124 -6.13 -45.52 -27.90
N ALA A 125 -7.42 -45.78 -27.69
CA ALA A 125 -7.93 -47.11 -27.32
C ALA A 125 -7.77 -48.22 -28.39
N ASN A 126 -7.16 -47.94 -29.55
CA ASN A 126 -6.93 -48.95 -30.60
C ASN A 126 -5.44 -49.33 -30.78
N GLN A 127 -4.53 -48.92 -29.88
CA GLN A 127 -3.10 -49.09 -30.15
C GLN A 127 -2.20 -49.57 -29.00
N THR A 128 -2.73 -50.06 -27.88
CA THR A 128 -1.83 -50.47 -26.78
C THR A 128 -2.26 -51.76 -26.11
N ASN A 129 -2.36 -52.82 -26.91
CA ASN A 129 -2.09 -54.17 -26.44
C ASN A 129 -0.57 -54.41 -26.54
N ARG A 130 0.20 -53.95 -25.55
CA ARG A 130 1.52 -54.52 -25.20
C ARG A 130 2.08 -53.90 -23.92
N ASN A 131 2.42 -54.79 -23.01
CA ASN A 131 3.39 -54.65 -21.93
C ASN A 131 2.87 -54.10 -20.60
N THR A 132 2.12 -54.97 -19.93
CA THR A 132 2.22 -55.21 -18.49
C THR A 132 3.67 -55.44 -18.03
N ALA A 133 4.16 -54.67 -17.05
CA ALA A 133 4.93 -55.18 -15.92
C ALA A 133 5.33 -54.06 -14.94
N SER A 134 4.97 -54.24 -13.67
CA SER A 134 5.57 -53.65 -12.46
C SER A 134 5.40 -52.12 -12.29
N GLN A 135 5.01 -51.58 -11.15
CA GLN A 135 5.44 -51.96 -9.82
C GLN A 135 4.49 -51.35 -8.77
N VAL A 136 4.19 -52.18 -7.78
CA VAL A 136 3.50 -51.91 -6.53
C VAL A 136 4.34 -50.98 -5.65
N GLY A 137 3.71 -50.04 -4.94
CA GLY A 137 4.40 -49.15 -4.01
C GLY A 137 3.44 -48.21 -3.29
N ASP A 138 2.62 -48.80 -2.43
CA ASP A 138 1.79 -48.16 -1.42
C ASP A 138 2.66 -47.43 -0.37
N ALA A 139 2.30 -46.20 0.00
CA ALA A 139 2.88 -45.48 1.14
C ALA A 139 1.95 -44.34 1.59
N THR A 140 0.97 -44.69 2.42
CA THR A 140 0.32 -43.79 3.38
C THR A 140 1.36 -43.21 4.34
N ALA A 141 1.58 -41.89 4.28
CA ALA A 141 2.38 -41.14 5.23
C ALA A 141 1.51 -40.69 6.43
N VAL A 142 1.79 -41.27 7.60
CA VAL A 142 1.35 -40.76 8.92
C VAL A 142 2.42 -39.78 9.40
N PRO A 143 2.10 -38.54 9.81
CA PRO A 143 3.10 -37.61 10.31
C PRO A 143 3.57 -38.05 11.70
N ASP A 144 4.88 -38.28 11.78
CA ASP A 144 5.64 -38.68 12.96
C ASP A 144 5.72 -37.51 13.95
N ALA A 145 5.29 -37.74 15.21
CA ALA A 145 5.16 -36.72 16.25
C ALA A 145 6.46 -36.47 17.03
N ASN A 146 7.62 -36.70 16.40
CA ASN A 146 8.92 -36.66 17.08
C ASN A 146 10.04 -36.03 16.25
N GLU A 147 9.70 -35.10 15.34
CA GLU A 147 10.66 -34.07 14.95
C GLU A 147 10.87 -33.15 16.16
N VAL A 148 11.99 -33.35 16.85
CA VAL A 148 12.59 -32.34 17.72
C VAL A 148 12.92 -31.17 16.82
N ALA A 149 11.92 -30.30 16.63
CA ALA A 149 11.99 -29.21 15.69
C ALA A 149 13.23 -28.38 15.98
N GLU A 150 13.97 -28.03 14.93
CA GLU A 150 14.78 -26.80 14.85
C GLU A 150 13.84 -25.57 14.95
N GLY A 151 13.03 -25.58 16.00
CA GLY A 151 11.73 -24.97 16.13
C GLY A 151 11.88 -23.69 16.90
N GLY A 152 12.25 -22.64 16.20
CA GLY A 152 12.10 -21.29 16.71
C GLY A 152 10.70 -21.05 17.29
N PHE A 153 10.61 -20.18 18.29
CA PHE A 153 9.39 -19.88 19.03
C PHE A 153 8.52 -18.94 18.21
N THR A 154 7.25 -19.29 17.97
CA THR A 154 6.32 -18.41 17.25
C THR A 154 5.41 -17.69 18.23
N VAL A 155 5.38 -16.37 18.18
CA VAL A 155 4.47 -15.52 18.95
C VAL A 155 3.38 -15.00 18.02
N GLY A 156 2.12 -15.29 18.35
CA GLY A 156 0.96 -14.73 17.67
C GLY A 156 0.53 -13.41 18.30
N ILE A 157 0.35 -12.38 17.48
CA ILE A 157 -0.27 -11.11 17.88
C ILE A 157 -1.76 -11.25 17.63
N THR A 158 -2.56 -11.24 18.71
CA THR A 158 -4.02 -11.35 18.62
C THR A 158 -4.70 -10.01 18.86
N ASP A 159 -5.87 -9.84 18.25
CA ASP A 159 -6.79 -8.75 18.59
C ASP A 159 -7.55 -9.05 19.90
N ASP A 160 -8.40 -8.11 20.30
CA ASP A 160 -9.29 -8.19 21.47
C ASP A 160 -10.34 -9.30 21.36
N ARG A 161 -10.55 -9.87 20.16
CA ARG A 161 -11.46 -10.99 19.89
C ARG A 161 -10.74 -12.33 19.81
N GLY A 162 -9.43 -12.36 20.08
CA GLY A 162 -8.60 -13.55 20.03
C GLY A 162 -8.22 -13.98 18.60
N ARG A 163 -8.46 -13.16 17.57
CA ARG A 163 -8.05 -13.45 16.20
C ARG A 163 -6.58 -13.10 16.02
N VAL A 164 -5.81 -14.02 15.44
CA VAL A 164 -4.39 -13.79 15.12
C VAL A 164 -4.28 -12.83 13.93
N LEU A 165 -3.69 -11.66 14.16
CA LEU A 165 -3.41 -10.65 13.13
C LEU A 165 -2.06 -10.87 12.45
N ALA A 166 -1.07 -11.35 13.21
CA ALA A 166 0.28 -11.62 12.72
C ALA A 166 0.96 -12.72 13.55
N GLN A 167 1.92 -13.40 12.96
CA GLN A 167 2.79 -14.37 13.63
C GLN A 167 4.25 -14.02 13.36
N GLN A 168 5.06 -14.00 14.41
CA GLN A 168 6.50 -13.75 14.31
C GLN A 168 7.27 -14.89 14.97
N ARG A 169 8.26 -15.44 14.25
CA ARG A 169 9.10 -16.52 14.72
C ARG A 169 10.42 -15.96 15.26
N PHE A 170 10.87 -16.48 16.38
CA PHE A 170 12.09 -16.11 17.09
C PHE A 170 13.01 -17.32 17.19
N ALA A 171 14.32 -17.09 17.15
CA ALA A 171 15.29 -18.18 17.27
C ALA A 171 15.35 -18.71 18.71
N THR A 172 15.15 -17.83 19.69
CA THR A 172 15.27 -18.15 21.12
C THR A 172 14.01 -17.80 21.91
N LEU A 173 13.77 -18.52 23.01
CA LEU A 173 12.63 -18.26 23.91
C LEU A 173 12.76 -16.89 24.59
N ASN A 174 13.99 -16.46 24.84
CA ASN A 174 14.26 -15.20 25.52
C ASN A 174 13.82 -14.00 24.66
N GLU A 175 14.12 -14.02 23.36
CA GLU A 175 13.65 -13.00 22.41
C GLU A 175 12.12 -12.94 22.35
N ALA A 176 11.46 -14.10 22.28
CA ALA A 176 10.00 -14.17 22.28
C ALA A 176 9.38 -13.55 23.55
N ARG A 177 10.01 -13.76 24.71
CA ARG A 177 9.59 -13.15 25.99
C ARG A 177 9.85 -11.65 26.04
N GLN A 178 10.99 -11.20 25.52
CA GLN A 178 11.30 -9.77 25.45
C GLN A 178 10.31 -9.06 24.54
N PHE A 179 10.05 -9.62 23.35
CA PHE A 179 9.09 -9.08 22.40
C PHE A 179 7.67 -8.96 22.99
N SER A 180 7.19 -9.99 23.69
CA SER A 180 5.87 -9.93 24.33
C SER A 180 5.79 -8.86 25.43
N SER A 181 6.87 -8.67 26.19
CA SER A 181 6.96 -7.61 27.21
C SER A 181 6.96 -6.19 26.59
N ASP A 182 7.67 -6.00 25.48
CA ASP A 182 7.73 -4.73 24.76
C ASP A 182 6.40 -4.39 24.10
N LEU A 183 5.72 -5.40 23.51
CA LEU A 183 4.38 -5.25 22.96
C LEU A 183 3.39 -4.76 24.02
N LEU A 184 3.45 -5.33 25.23
CA LEU A 184 2.57 -4.95 26.34
C LEU A 184 2.84 -3.51 26.80
N ARG A 185 4.11 -3.12 26.94
CA ARG A 185 4.52 -1.75 27.27
C ARG A 185 4.04 -0.74 26.22
N TRP A 186 4.18 -1.08 24.94
CA TRP A 186 3.71 -0.24 23.85
C TRP A 186 2.19 -0.08 23.86
N GLN A 187 1.44 -1.17 24.08
CA GLN A 187 -0.02 -1.12 24.18
C GLN A 187 -0.48 -0.25 25.35
N THR A 188 0.14 -0.36 26.52
CA THR A 188 -0.15 0.50 27.67
C THR A 188 0.04 1.98 27.31
N ARG A 189 1.17 2.32 26.69
CA ARG A 189 1.45 3.69 26.25
C ARG A 189 0.45 4.21 25.22
N GLN A 190 0.01 3.37 24.28
CA GLN A 190 -1.02 3.75 23.31
C GLN A 190 -2.38 4.00 23.97
N ARG A 191 -2.73 3.22 25.00
CA ARG A 191 -3.96 3.47 25.78
C ARG A 191 -3.89 4.78 26.53
N GLU A 192 -2.75 5.09 27.16
CA GLU A 192 -2.51 6.36 27.85
C GLU A 192 -2.61 7.57 26.89
N MET A 193 -2.05 7.47 25.68
CA MET A 193 -2.18 8.54 24.68
C MET A 193 -3.64 8.71 24.22
N ARG A 194 -4.39 7.62 24.07
CA ARG A 194 -5.79 7.66 23.62
C ARG A 194 -6.77 8.12 24.71
N SER A 195 -6.49 7.81 25.98
CA SER A 195 -7.35 8.24 27.09
C SER A 195 -7.25 9.75 27.36
N GLY A 196 -6.35 10.48 26.69
CA GLY A 196 -6.22 11.93 26.81
C GLY A 196 -5.70 12.41 28.16
N ASP A 197 -5.38 11.48 29.07
CA ASP A 197 -4.86 11.77 30.41
C ASP A 197 -3.33 11.81 30.39
N VAL A 198 -2.76 12.52 29.40
CA VAL A 198 -1.33 12.85 29.41
C VAL A 198 -1.17 14.08 30.28
N ARG A 199 -1.05 13.87 31.59
CA ARG A 199 -0.59 14.92 32.50
C ARG A 199 0.88 15.18 32.19
N LEU A 200 1.16 16.31 31.55
CA LEU A 200 2.51 16.88 31.50
C LEU A 200 2.93 17.17 32.94
N VAL A 201 3.69 16.24 33.53
CA VAL A 201 4.45 16.50 34.75
C VAL A 201 5.54 17.48 34.35
N ARG A 202 5.21 18.77 34.49
CA ARG A 202 6.19 19.84 34.43
C ARG A 202 6.99 19.74 35.72
N ASP A 203 8.09 18.99 35.68
CA ASP A 203 9.08 19.04 36.75
C ASP A 203 9.61 20.48 36.80
N GLY A 204 9.26 21.17 37.89
CA GLY A 204 9.73 22.51 38.17
C GLY A 204 11.22 22.47 38.46
N PHE A 205 12.00 23.03 37.54
CA PHE A 205 13.33 23.58 37.81
C PHE A 205 13.19 25.08 38.04
#